data_AF-A0A3C1DFB3-F1
#
_entry.id   AF-A0A3C1DFB3-F1
#
_cell.length_a   1.000
_cell.length_b   1.000
_cell.length_c   1.000
_cell.angle_alpha   90.00
_cell.angle_beta   90.00
_cell.angle_gamma   90.00
#
_symmetry.space_group_name_H-M   'P 1'
#
loop_
_entity.id
_entity.type
_entity.pdbx_description
1 polymer ?
#
loop_
_entity_poly.entity_id
_entity_poly.type
_entity_poly.pdbx_seq_one_letter_code
_entity_poly.pdbx_strand_id
1 'polypeptide(L)'
;MAETTERKRTQVDDIDRSMYDFRYDDADAEKLEAGLTSEIVREISERKDEPEWMLEHRLKSLEIFNSIDMSDWGPSIDGLDMDHIVTYVKPNTDQKSDWESVPDNIKDTFDRLGIPEAERSYLAGVGAQYDSELVYHSMQESAAKMGIVYSGIEEALHGEYADLIREKFMTLIPPTDHKFAALHGAVWSGGSFVYVPKGVKLDYPLQSYFRLNAKGAGQFEHTLIIVEDDADLHFIEGCSAPKYNVANLHAGAVELFVGKRAHLRYSTIEN
;
A
#
# COMPACT_ATOMS: atom_id res chain seq x y z
N MET A 1 13.74 -22.62 48.23
CA MET A 1 13.21 -23.14 46.95
C MET A 1 12.16 -22.13 46.50
N ALA A 2 12.37 -21.46 45.37
CA ALA A 2 11.45 -20.45 44.87
C ALA A 2 10.55 -21.10 43.81
N GLU A 3 9.23 -21.07 44.03
CA GLU A 3 8.22 -21.53 43.08
C GLU A 3 8.13 -20.56 41.90
N THR A 4 8.36 -21.09 40.70
CA THR A 4 8.16 -20.41 39.43
C THR A 4 6.67 -20.41 39.11
N THR A 5 6.01 -19.25 39.20
CA THR A 5 4.61 -19.10 38.78
C THR A 5 4.55 -19.13 37.24
N GLU A 6 3.99 -20.19 36.66
CA GLU A 6 3.68 -20.26 35.22
C GLU A 6 2.69 -19.14 34.85
N ARG A 7 3.12 -18.19 34.03
CA ARG A 7 2.22 -17.22 33.39
C ARG A 7 1.37 -17.98 32.36
N LYS A 8 0.12 -18.29 32.71
CA LYS A 8 -0.89 -18.75 31.75
C LYS A 8 -1.18 -17.62 30.76
N ARG A 9 -1.02 -17.91 29.45
CA ARG A 9 -1.41 -17.00 28.36
C ARG A 9 -2.91 -16.69 28.50
N THR A 10 -3.28 -15.43 28.40
CA THR A 10 -4.68 -15.02 28.27
C THR A 10 -5.19 -15.56 26.95
N GLN A 11 -6.13 -16.50 26.99
CA GLN A 11 -6.86 -16.95 25.80
C GLN A 11 -7.95 -15.91 25.55
N VAL A 12 -7.75 -15.09 24.51
CA VAL A 12 -8.77 -14.18 24.00
C VAL A 12 -9.68 -15.03 23.12
N ASP A 13 -11.01 -14.96 23.31
CA ASP A 13 -11.96 -15.61 22.41
C ASP A 13 -11.71 -15.13 20.97
N ASP A 14 -11.84 -16.03 19.99
CA ASP A 14 -11.64 -15.68 18.57
C ASP A 14 -12.54 -14.48 18.21
N ILE A 15 -11.92 -13.39 17.78
CA ILE A 15 -12.62 -12.19 17.30
C ILE A 15 -13.43 -12.60 16.07
N ASP A 16 -14.70 -12.18 15.99
CA ASP A 16 -15.52 -12.39 14.80
C ASP A 16 -14.93 -11.60 13.62
N ARG A 17 -14.21 -12.30 12.74
CA ARG A 17 -13.57 -11.77 11.52
C ARG A 17 -14.40 -12.02 10.26
N SER A 18 -15.67 -12.40 10.39
CA SER A 18 -16.55 -12.69 9.25
C SER A 18 -16.67 -11.51 8.26
N MET A 19 -16.54 -10.28 8.77
CA MET A 19 -16.49 -9.05 7.97
C MET A 19 -15.23 -8.92 7.11
N TYR A 20 -14.12 -9.61 7.42
CA TYR A 20 -12.84 -9.51 6.71
C TYR A 20 -12.46 -10.79 5.94
N ASP A 21 -12.88 -11.96 6.41
CA ASP A 21 -12.44 -13.27 5.89
C ASP A 21 -13.21 -13.76 4.65
N PHE A 22 -14.11 -12.94 4.08
CA PHE A 22 -14.85 -13.26 2.85
C PHE A 22 -13.97 -13.07 1.60
N ARG A 23 -14.21 -13.91 0.58
CA ARG A 23 -13.40 -14.00 -0.64
C ARG A 23 -14.28 -14.08 -1.86
N TYR A 24 -13.79 -13.53 -2.96
CA TYR A 24 -14.31 -13.81 -4.30
C TYR A 24 -13.33 -14.70 -5.05
N ASP A 25 -13.81 -15.37 -6.09
CA ASP A 25 -12.96 -16.18 -6.95
C ASP A 25 -12.09 -15.24 -7.82
N ASP A 26 -10.77 -15.43 -7.79
CA ASP A 26 -9.78 -14.62 -8.52
C ASP A 26 -9.25 -15.37 -9.76
N ALA A 27 -10.03 -16.32 -10.29
CA ALA A 27 -9.64 -17.16 -11.41
C ALA A 27 -9.23 -16.37 -12.67
N ASP A 28 -9.69 -15.13 -12.80
CA ASP A 28 -9.47 -14.26 -13.97
C ASP A 28 -8.44 -13.14 -13.74
N ALA A 29 -7.74 -13.10 -12.59
CA ALA A 29 -6.69 -12.10 -12.33
C ALA A 29 -5.39 -12.42 -13.09
N GLU A 30 -4.79 -11.41 -13.73
CA GLU A 30 -3.50 -11.57 -14.40
C GLU A 30 -2.35 -11.55 -13.38
N LYS A 31 -1.51 -12.59 -13.40
CA LYS A 31 -0.39 -12.77 -12.47
C LYS A 31 0.91 -12.90 -13.24
N LEU A 32 1.97 -12.31 -12.71
CA LEU A 32 3.33 -12.62 -13.17
C LEU A 32 3.74 -14.01 -12.71
N GLU A 33 4.80 -14.52 -13.34
CA GLU A 33 5.50 -15.68 -12.81
C GLU A 33 5.96 -15.39 -11.36
N ALA A 34 5.87 -16.42 -10.52
CA ALA A 34 6.35 -16.32 -9.15
C ALA A 34 7.88 -16.19 -9.14
N GLY A 35 8.39 -15.51 -8.11
CA GLY A 35 9.81 -15.29 -7.94
C GLY A 35 10.23 -13.83 -8.07
N LEU A 36 11.54 -13.64 -8.06
CA LEU A 36 12.16 -12.32 -8.11
C LEU A 36 13.37 -12.33 -9.05
N THR A 37 13.16 -11.93 -10.29
CA THR A 37 14.19 -11.86 -11.33
C THR A 37 14.22 -10.49 -12.00
N SER A 38 15.29 -10.20 -12.72
CA SER A 38 15.40 -8.96 -13.50
C SER A 38 14.33 -8.85 -14.58
N GLU A 39 13.92 -9.98 -15.15
CA GLU A 39 12.88 -10.11 -16.17
C GLU A 39 11.52 -9.74 -15.58
N ILE A 40 11.18 -10.28 -14.40
CA ILE A 40 9.95 -9.92 -13.68
C ILE A 40 9.94 -8.42 -13.35
N VAL A 41 11.05 -7.87 -12.85
CA VAL A 41 11.15 -6.44 -12.53
C VAL A 41 10.94 -5.56 -13.78
N ARG A 42 11.50 -5.95 -14.93
CA ARG A 42 11.28 -5.26 -16.20
C ARG A 42 9.83 -5.35 -16.65
N GLU A 43 9.23 -6.54 -16.53
CA GLU A 43 7.83 -6.74 -16.89
C GLU A 43 6.87 -5.92 -16.02
N ILE A 44 7.14 -5.79 -14.71
CA ILE A 44 6.37 -4.89 -13.82
C ILE A 44 6.45 -3.46 -14.35
N SER A 45 7.65 -2.97 -14.63
CA SER A 45 7.85 -1.59 -15.08
C SER A 45 7.22 -1.32 -16.45
N GLU A 46 7.32 -2.28 -17.38
CA GLU A 46 6.67 -2.20 -18.71
C GLU A 46 5.15 -2.20 -18.59
N ARG A 47 4.56 -3.07 -17.75
CA ARG A 47 3.11 -3.12 -17.54
C ARG A 47 2.55 -1.85 -16.92
N LYS A 48 3.36 -1.17 -16.10
CA LYS A 48 3.01 0.09 -15.42
C LYS A 48 3.34 1.34 -16.23
N ASP A 49 3.94 1.19 -17.41
CA ASP A 49 4.36 2.30 -18.28
C ASP A 49 5.23 3.34 -17.55
N GLU A 50 6.11 2.91 -16.64
CA GLU A 50 6.84 3.81 -15.74
C GLU A 50 8.00 4.56 -16.42
N PRO A 51 8.43 5.73 -15.89
CA PRO A 51 9.60 6.43 -16.39
C PRO A 51 10.90 5.62 -16.19
N GLU A 52 11.86 5.78 -17.10
CA GLU A 52 13.12 5.02 -17.14
C GLU A 52 13.89 5.00 -15.80
N TRP A 53 13.91 6.13 -15.08
CA TRP A 53 14.59 6.23 -13.78
C TRP A 53 13.98 5.29 -12.73
N MET A 54 12.68 4.99 -12.81
CA MET A 54 12.02 4.06 -11.89
C MET A 54 12.45 2.63 -12.19
N LEU A 55 12.55 2.24 -13.47
CA LEU A 55 13.11 0.94 -13.84
C LEU A 55 14.55 0.78 -13.33
N GLU A 56 15.39 1.80 -13.51
CA GLU A 56 16.75 1.81 -12.98
C GLU A 56 16.77 1.64 -11.45
N HIS A 57 15.88 2.34 -10.75
CA HIS A 57 15.72 2.23 -9.30
C HIS A 57 15.33 0.80 -8.87
N ARG A 58 14.35 0.19 -9.56
CA ARG A 58 13.90 -1.18 -9.28
C ARG A 58 15.02 -2.20 -9.49
N LEU A 59 15.75 -2.11 -10.61
CA LEU A 59 16.86 -3.01 -10.92
C LEU A 59 18.01 -2.87 -9.92
N LYS A 60 18.33 -1.65 -9.50
CA LYS A 60 19.33 -1.41 -8.46
C LYS A 60 18.89 -1.97 -7.11
N SER A 61 17.61 -1.83 -6.77
CA SER A 61 17.05 -2.41 -5.55
C SER A 61 17.10 -3.93 -5.56
N LEU A 62 16.85 -4.56 -6.71
CA LEU A 62 17.04 -6.01 -6.91
C LEU A 62 18.51 -6.45 -6.72
N GLU A 63 19.46 -5.69 -7.27
CA GLU A 63 20.89 -5.96 -7.06
C GLU A 63 21.24 -5.92 -5.56
N ILE A 64 20.77 -4.89 -4.86
CA ILE A 64 20.97 -4.72 -3.42
C ILE A 64 20.34 -5.88 -2.65
N PHE A 65 19.10 -6.28 -2.98
CA PHE A 65 18.40 -7.41 -2.37
C PHE A 65 19.22 -8.70 -2.46
N ASN A 66 19.79 -8.98 -3.64
CA ASN A 66 20.60 -10.17 -3.88
C ASN A 66 21.95 -10.13 -3.15
N SER A 67 22.46 -8.93 -2.84
CA SER A 67 23.74 -8.75 -2.13
C SER A 67 23.63 -8.80 -0.60
N ILE A 68 22.44 -8.54 -0.04
CA ILE A 68 22.20 -8.51 1.40
C ILE A 68 21.77 -9.90 1.86
N ASP A 69 22.39 -10.42 2.93
CA ASP A 69 21.95 -11.66 3.57
C ASP A 69 20.70 -11.42 4.44
N MET A 70 19.86 -12.46 4.59
CA MET A 70 18.74 -12.36 5.52
C MET A 70 19.25 -12.24 6.96
N SER A 71 18.61 -11.36 7.71
CA SER A 71 18.88 -11.17 9.13
C SER A 71 18.53 -12.43 9.93
N ASP A 72 19.33 -12.75 10.96
CA ASP A 72 19.14 -13.89 11.87
C ASP A 72 18.36 -13.52 13.15
N TRP A 73 17.96 -12.25 13.30
CA TRP A 73 17.16 -11.76 14.41
C TRP A 73 15.74 -11.37 13.95
N GLY A 74 14.74 -11.69 14.77
CA GLY A 74 13.32 -11.39 14.52
C GLY A 74 12.41 -12.62 14.56
N PRO A 75 11.12 -12.47 14.20
CA PRO A 75 10.23 -13.61 13.96
C PRO A 75 10.80 -14.55 12.88
N SER A 76 10.52 -15.85 13.01
CA SER A 76 10.93 -16.82 11.99
C SER A 76 10.26 -16.51 10.64
N ILE A 77 11.07 -16.63 9.60
CA ILE A 77 10.70 -16.50 8.18
C ILE A 77 10.80 -17.86 7.47
N ASP A 78 10.89 -18.97 8.20
CA ASP A 78 11.19 -20.30 7.62
C ASP A 78 10.12 -20.79 6.61
N GLY A 79 8.95 -20.15 6.59
CA GLY A 79 7.88 -20.39 5.61
C GLY A 79 7.81 -19.37 4.47
N LEU A 80 8.72 -18.39 4.44
CA LEU A 80 8.79 -17.37 3.40
C LEU A 80 9.71 -17.87 2.28
N ASP A 81 9.11 -18.24 1.16
CA ASP A 81 9.83 -18.66 -0.04
C ASP A 81 9.62 -17.63 -1.15
N MET A 82 10.63 -16.78 -1.34
CA MET A 82 10.58 -15.69 -2.32
C MET A 82 10.47 -16.20 -3.76
N ASP A 83 10.93 -17.41 -4.07
CA ASP A 83 10.86 -18.00 -5.41
C ASP A 83 9.41 -18.40 -5.77
N HIS A 84 8.54 -18.53 -4.76
CA HIS A 84 7.16 -18.94 -4.90
C HIS A 84 6.14 -17.84 -4.57
N ILE A 85 6.60 -16.62 -4.27
CA ILE A 85 5.75 -15.46 -4.08
C ILE A 85 5.49 -14.80 -5.42
N VAL A 86 4.21 -14.56 -5.73
CA VAL A 86 3.82 -13.71 -6.85
C VAL A 86 3.96 -12.25 -6.41
N THR A 87 4.88 -11.53 -7.03
CA THR A 87 5.22 -10.14 -6.63
C THR A 87 4.28 -9.09 -7.21
N TYR A 88 3.51 -9.44 -8.24
CA TYR A 88 2.53 -8.56 -8.86
C TYR A 88 1.29 -9.34 -9.30
N VAL A 89 0.12 -8.82 -8.91
CA VAL A 89 -1.19 -9.33 -9.30
C VAL A 89 -2.05 -8.16 -9.78
N LYS A 90 -2.35 -8.15 -11.08
CA LYS A 90 -3.26 -7.18 -11.66
C LYS A 90 -4.71 -7.64 -11.44
N PRO A 91 -5.55 -6.86 -10.73
CA PRO A 91 -6.97 -7.18 -10.64
C PRO A 91 -7.64 -7.06 -12.01
N ASN A 92 -8.71 -7.82 -12.26
CA ASN A 92 -9.45 -7.80 -13.52
C ASN A 92 -10.40 -6.57 -13.61
N THR A 93 -9.86 -5.37 -13.34
CA THR A 93 -10.59 -4.11 -13.43
C THR A 93 -9.62 -2.95 -13.61
N ASP A 94 -10.01 -1.95 -14.41
CA ASP A 94 -9.28 -0.69 -14.49
C ASP A 94 -9.72 0.26 -13.37
N GLN A 95 -8.85 1.18 -12.97
CA GLN A 95 -9.18 2.27 -12.05
C GLN A 95 -10.44 3.02 -12.49
N LYS A 96 -11.37 3.23 -11.55
CA LYS A 96 -12.60 3.99 -11.76
C LYS A 96 -12.69 5.16 -10.78
N SER A 97 -13.17 6.30 -11.25
CA SER A 97 -13.49 7.47 -10.41
C SER A 97 -14.98 7.54 -10.04
N ASP A 98 -15.83 6.75 -10.71
CA ASP A 98 -17.26 6.68 -10.45
C ASP A 98 -17.62 5.36 -9.75
N TRP A 99 -18.27 5.47 -8.58
CA TRP A 99 -18.63 4.32 -7.75
C TRP A 99 -19.53 3.33 -8.49
N GLU A 100 -20.48 3.80 -9.31
CA GLU A 100 -21.40 2.93 -10.04
C GLU A 100 -20.69 2.09 -11.11
N SER A 101 -19.51 2.54 -11.57
CA SER A 101 -18.70 1.82 -12.56
C SER A 101 -17.73 0.77 -11.97
N VAL A 102 -17.59 0.71 -10.64
CA VAL A 102 -16.77 -0.30 -9.94
C VAL A 102 -17.46 -1.68 -10.03
N PRO A 103 -16.73 -2.79 -10.26
CA PRO A 103 -17.32 -4.14 -10.27
C PRO A 103 -18.08 -4.51 -8.98
N ASP A 104 -19.14 -5.31 -9.12
CA ASP A 104 -20.06 -5.61 -7.99
C ASP A 104 -19.40 -6.37 -6.84
N ASN A 105 -18.42 -7.24 -7.12
CA ASN A 105 -17.63 -7.93 -6.09
C ASN A 105 -16.79 -6.94 -5.26
N ILE A 106 -16.26 -5.90 -5.89
CA ILE A 106 -15.49 -4.84 -5.23
C ILE A 106 -16.43 -3.89 -4.47
N LYS A 107 -17.61 -3.59 -5.00
CA LYS A 107 -18.64 -2.82 -4.27
C LYS A 107 -19.12 -3.54 -3.00
N ASP A 108 -19.55 -4.80 -3.10
CA ASP A 108 -20.00 -5.60 -1.93
C ASP A 108 -18.88 -5.72 -0.89
N THR A 109 -17.63 -5.77 -1.35
CA THR A 109 -16.47 -5.71 -0.47
C THR A 109 -16.44 -4.46 0.38
N PHE A 110 -16.46 -3.31 -0.27
CA PHE A 110 -16.30 -2.03 0.40
C PHE A 110 -17.57 -1.57 1.13
N ASP A 111 -18.75 -1.99 0.67
CA ASP A 111 -20.03 -1.80 1.38
C ASP A 111 -19.99 -2.51 2.74
N ARG A 112 -19.50 -3.77 2.79
CA ARG A 112 -19.32 -4.50 4.06
C ARG A 112 -18.32 -3.85 5.01
N LEU A 113 -17.32 -3.20 4.44
CA LEU A 113 -16.30 -2.45 5.17
C LEU A 113 -16.79 -1.04 5.58
N GLY A 114 -17.98 -0.62 5.13
CA GLY A 114 -18.59 0.66 5.47
C GLY A 114 -17.95 1.87 4.77
N ILE A 115 -17.17 1.67 3.71
CA ILE A 115 -16.42 2.76 3.04
C ILE A 115 -17.36 3.83 2.45
N PRO A 116 -18.45 3.51 1.73
CA PRO A 116 -19.31 4.54 1.15
C PRO A 116 -20.06 5.39 2.17
N GLU A 117 -20.40 4.83 3.34
CA GLU A 117 -21.01 5.59 4.43
C GLU A 117 -20.00 6.54 5.09
N ALA A 118 -18.77 6.06 5.29
CA ALA A 118 -17.67 6.87 5.80
C ALA A 118 -17.34 8.02 4.83
N GLU A 119 -17.26 7.76 3.53
CA GLU A 119 -17.01 8.78 2.49
C GLU A 119 -18.03 9.91 2.56
N ARG A 120 -19.33 9.58 2.58
CA ARG A 120 -20.40 10.59 2.59
C ARG A 120 -20.47 11.41 3.87
N SER A 121 -20.05 10.83 4.99
CA SER A 121 -20.30 11.41 6.31
C SER A 121 -19.09 12.15 6.89
N TYR A 122 -17.85 11.69 6.60
CA TYR A 122 -16.67 12.12 7.36
C TYR A 122 -15.36 12.25 6.57
N LEU A 123 -15.26 11.82 5.31
CA LEU A 123 -13.98 11.80 4.58
C LEU A 123 -13.91 12.88 3.49
N ALA A 124 -12.77 13.57 3.41
CA ALA A 124 -12.47 14.51 2.33
C ALA A 124 -12.01 13.83 1.03
N GLY A 125 -11.70 12.54 1.08
CA GLY A 125 -11.35 11.72 -0.07
C GLY A 125 -11.10 10.28 0.35
N VAL A 126 -11.31 9.36 -0.59
CA VAL A 126 -11.13 7.92 -0.43
C VAL A 126 -10.41 7.34 -1.65
N GLY A 127 -9.35 6.58 -1.41
CA GLY A 127 -8.73 5.73 -2.41
C GLY A 127 -8.81 4.28 -1.95
N ALA A 128 -9.16 3.38 -2.86
CA ALA A 128 -9.32 1.97 -2.58
C ALA A 128 -8.48 1.14 -3.56
N GLN A 129 -7.48 0.44 -3.03
CA GLN A 129 -6.61 -0.46 -3.79
C GLN A 129 -7.02 -1.90 -3.55
N TYR A 130 -7.06 -2.67 -4.63
CA TYR A 130 -7.37 -4.09 -4.64
C TYR A 130 -6.20 -4.85 -5.26
N ASP A 131 -5.65 -5.81 -4.52
CA ASP A 131 -4.38 -6.47 -4.85
C ASP A 131 -3.26 -5.44 -5.12
N SER A 132 -2.76 -5.38 -6.35
CA SER A 132 -1.66 -4.48 -6.71
C SER A 132 -2.10 -3.13 -7.30
N GLU A 133 -3.38 -2.86 -7.57
CA GLU A 133 -3.79 -1.64 -8.30
C GLU A 133 -4.89 -0.84 -7.59
N LEU A 134 -4.85 0.49 -7.75
CA LEU A 134 -5.89 1.39 -7.28
C LEU A 134 -7.14 1.21 -8.15
N VAL A 135 -8.23 0.72 -7.58
CA VAL A 135 -9.48 0.42 -8.32
C VAL A 135 -10.53 1.50 -8.17
N TYR A 136 -10.45 2.29 -7.10
CA TYR A 136 -11.36 3.40 -6.84
C TYR A 136 -10.63 4.61 -6.26
N HIS A 137 -10.96 5.79 -6.75
CA HIS A 137 -10.46 7.04 -6.19
C HIS A 137 -11.52 8.14 -6.31
N SER A 138 -11.84 8.76 -5.18
CA SER A 138 -12.76 9.90 -5.07
C SER A 138 -12.17 10.93 -4.13
N MET A 139 -12.13 12.19 -4.58
CA MET A 139 -11.74 13.31 -3.74
C MET A 139 -12.86 14.34 -3.73
N GLN A 140 -13.19 14.87 -2.55
CA GLN A 140 -14.17 15.95 -2.47
C GLN A 140 -13.67 17.17 -3.26
N GLU A 141 -14.59 17.78 -4.01
CA GLU A 141 -14.29 18.96 -4.82
C GLU A 141 -13.73 20.12 -3.97
N SER A 142 -14.12 20.20 -2.70
CA SER A 142 -13.59 21.15 -1.71
C SER A 142 -12.10 20.95 -1.45
N ALA A 143 -11.64 19.72 -1.22
CA ALA A 143 -10.24 19.39 -0.99
C ALA A 143 -9.39 19.63 -2.26
N ALA A 144 -9.90 19.25 -3.43
CA ALA A 144 -9.23 19.52 -4.71
C ALA A 144 -9.07 21.03 -4.98
N LYS A 145 -10.08 21.84 -4.67
CA LYS A 145 -10.02 23.32 -4.79
C LYS A 145 -8.99 23.96 -3.86
N MET A 146 -8.59 23.28 -2.78
CA MET A 146 -7.52 23.74 -1.88
C MET A 146 -6.11 23.41 -2.40
N GLY A 147 -6.01 22.75 -3.57
CA GLY A 147 -4.75 22.35 -4.17
C GLY A 147 -4.15 21.08 -3.56
N ILE A 148 -4.90 20.36 -2.71
CA ILE A 148 -4.48 19.06 -2.19
C ILE A 148 -4.48 18.07 -3.34
N VAL A 149 -3.42 17.26 -3.40
CA VAL A 149 -3.31 16.16 -4.35
C VAL A 149 -3.38 14.87 -3.56
N TYR A 150 -4.30 14.00 -3.97
CA TYR A 150 -4.37 12.62 -3.53
C TYR A 150 -4.58 11.79 -4.78
N SER A 151 -3.71 10.82 -5.04
CA SER A 151 -3.80 9.94 -6.21
C SER A 151 -3.07 8.63 -5.95
N GLY A 152 -3.13 7.71 -6.91
CA GLY A 152 -2.14 6.64 -7.00
C GLY A 152 -0.75 7.24 -7.22
N ILE A 153 0.27 6.65 -6.61
CA ILE A 153 1.66 7.10 -6.81
C ILE A 153 2.10 6.91 -8.27
N GLU A 154 1.59 5.88 -8.93
CA GLU A 154 1.86 5.55 -10.34
C GLU A 154 1.38 6.65 -11.28
N GLU A 155 0.13 7.10 -11.11
CA GLU A 155 -0.42 8.22 -11.88
C GLU A 155 0.40 9.49 -11.67
N ALA A 156 0.85 9.72 -10.44
CA ALA A 156 1.62 10.90 -10.09
C ALA A 156 3.05 10.90 -10.68
N LEU A 157 3.60 9.73 -11.03
CA LEU A 157 4.89 9.61 -11.74
C LEU A 157 4.86 10.20 -13.16
N HIS A 158 3.68 10.35 -13.75
CA HIS A 158 3.50 10.96 -15.08
C HIS A 158 2.99 12.41 -15.02
N GLY A 159 2.70 12.90 -13.82
CA GLY A 159 2.04 14.18 -13.61
C GLY A 159 2.98 15.33 -13.24
N GLU A 160 2.37 16.41 -12.74
CA GLU A 160 3.05 17.63 -12.29
C GLU A 160 4.07 17.36 -11.15
N TYR A 161 3.87 16.29 -10.39
CA TYR A 161 4.68 15.95 -9.21
C TYR A 161 5.76 14.91 -9.48
N ALA A 162 5.96 14.48 -10.73
CA ALA A 162 6.92 13.43 -11.10
C ALA A 162 8.35 13.73 -10.60
N ASP A 163 8.82 14.96 -10.77
CA ASP A 163 10.16 15.38 -10.32
C ASP A 163 10.27 15.38 -8.78
N LEU A 164 9.21 15.80 -8.09
CA LEU A 164 9.16 15.79 -6.63
C LEU A 164 9.18 14.35 -6.10
N ILE A 165 8.40 13.46 -6.70
CA ILE A 165 8.38 12.04 -6.35
C ILE A 165 9.78 11.45 -6.60
N ARG A 166 10.40 11.72 -7.74
CA ARG A 166 11.77 11.28 -8.02
C ARG A 166 12.78 11.76 -6.98
N GLU A 167 12.63 12.97 -6.44
CA GLU A 167 13.50 13.50 -5.39
C GLU A 167 13.28 12.79 -4.04
N LYS A 168 12.05 12.38 -3.73
CA LYS A 168 11.67 11.88 -2.40
C LYS A 168 11.58 10.36 -2.28
N PHE A 169 11.25 9.67 -3.36
CA PHE A 169 10.95 8.25 -3.36
C PHE A 169 12.14 7.41 -2.88
N MET A 170 11.89 6.59 -1.86
CA MET A 170 12.84 5.73 -1.17
C MET A 170 14.11 6.47 -0.72
N THR A 171 13.93 7.66 -0.14
CA THR A 171 15.02 8.44 0.46
C THR A 171 15.05 8.40 1.98
N LEU A 172 13.88 8.24 2.62
CA LEU A 172 13.79 7.95 4.05
C LEU A 172 13.91 6.46 4.32
N ILE A 173 13.48 5.63 3.37
CA ILE A 173 13.62 4.17 3.41
C ILE A 173 14.46 3.72 2.19
N PRO A 174 15.77 3.99 2.17
CA PRO A 174 16.61 3.59 1.06
C PRO A 174 16.69 2.06 0.93
N PRO A 175 16.86 1.51 -0.29
CA PRO A 175 16.97 0.06 -0.50
C PRO A 175 18.08 -0.62 0.32
N THR A 176 19.08 0.14 0.76
CA THR A 176 20.21 -0.34 1.57
C THR A 176 19.89 -0.57 3.05
N ASP A 177 18.73 -0.14 3.55
CA ASP A 177 18.40 -0.25 4.98
C ASP A 177 18.30 -1.69 5.45
N HIS A 178 17.59 -2.53 4.69
CA HIS A 178 17.47 -3.97 4.95
C HIS A 178 16.94 -4.71 3.72
N LYS A 179 17.01 -6.04 3.77
CA LYS A 179 16.61 -6.90 2.64
C LYS A 179 15.16 -6.67 2.17
N PHE A 180 14.21 -6.49 3.09
CA PHE A 180 12.83 -6.17 2.70
C PHE A 180 12.63 -4.75 2.12
N ALA A 181 13.46 -3.77 2.44
CA ALA A 181 13.43 -2.46 1.81
C ALA A 181 13.93 -2.57 0.36
N ALA A 182 15.01 -3.33 0.14
CA ALA A 182 15.49 -3.65 -1.20
C ALA A 182 14.46 -4.43 -2.03
N LEU A 183 13.76 -5.39 -1.40
CA LEU A 183 12.65 -6.11 -2.03
C LEU A 183 11.55 -5.14 -2.44
N HIS A 184 11.08 -4.31 -1.50
CA HIS A 184 10.06 -3.32 -1.76
C HIS A 184 10.45 -2.42 -2.96
N GLY A 185 11.67 -1.87 -2.96
CA GLY A 185 12.13 -1.03 -4.07
C GLY A 185 12.18 -1.73 -5.43
N ALA A 186 12.38 -3.05 -5.46
CA ALA A 186 12.37 -3.82 -6.69
C ALA A 186 10.95 -4.03 -7.25
N VAL A 187 9.97 -4.31 -6.38
CA VAL A 187 8.65 -4.83 -6.81
C VAL A 187 7.45 -4.06 -6.29
N TRP A 188 7.63 -2.87 -5.70
CA TRP A 188 6.50 -2.02 -5.30
C TRP A 188 5.50 -1.89 -6.45
N SER A 189 4.22 -2.01 -6.13
CA SER A 189 3.22 -2.25 -7.16
C SER A 189 2.04 -1.29 -7.16
N GLY A 190 1.94 -0.43 -6.16
CA GLY A 190 0.87 0.55 -6.01
C GLY A 190 1.10 1.37 -4.75
N GLY A 191 0.08 2.10 -4.31
CA GLY A 191 0.15 2.92 -3.11
C GLY A 191 -0.39 4.33 -3.32
N SER A 192 -0.26 5.15 -2.28
CA SER A 192 -0.83 6.49 -2.23
C SER A 192 0.22 7.57 -2.38
N PHE A 193 -0.03 8.56 -3.24
CA PHE A 193 0.68 9.83 -3.23
C PHE A 193 -0.23 10.92 -2.68
N VAL A 194 0.24 11.63 -1.65
CA VAL A 194 -0.47 12.77 -1.08
C VAL A 194 0.45 13.98 -1.00
N TYR A 195 0.01 15.10 -1.56
CA TYR A 195 0.69 16.39 -1.42
C TYR A 195 -0.27 17.44 -0.85
N VAL A 196 0.14 18.11 0.21
CA VAL A 196 -0.62 19.18 0.86
C VAL A 196 0.15 20.49 0.75
N PRO A 197 -0.37 21.50 0.02
CA PRO A 197 0.33 22.76 -0.19
C PRO A 197 0.52 23.57 1.09
N LYS A 198 1.48 24.51 1.04
CA LYS A 198 1.82 25.39 2.16
C LYS A 198 0.60 26.11 2.74
N GLY A 199 0.43 26.03 4.05
CA GLY A 199 -0.64 26.71 4.78
C GLY A 199 -2.04 26.13 4.60
N VAL A 200 -2.20 25.05 3.83
CA VAL A 200 -3.48 24.38 3.61
C VAL A 200 -3.81 23.50 4.82
N LYS A 201 -5.05 23.57 5.31
CA LYS A 201 -5.52 22.79 6.45
C LYS A 201 -6.81 22.09 6.10
N LEU A 202 -6.82 20.77 6.24
CA LEU A 202 -7.99 19.96 5.94
C LEU A 202 -8.74 19.61 7.23
N ASP A 203 -10.02 19.99 7.31
CA ASP A 203 -10.83 19.76 8.51
C ASP A 203 -11.30 18.29 8.66
N TYR A 204 -11.16 17.49 7.60
CA TYR A 204 -11.59 16.10 7.53
C TYR A 204 -10.44 15.19 7.08
N PRO A 205 -10.35 13.94 7.55
CA PRO A 205 -9.29 13.05 7.12
C PRO A 205 -9.42 12.64 5.65
N LEU A 206 -8.27 12.38 5.02
CA LEU A 206 -8.17 11.56 3.83
C LEU A 206 -8.01 10.09 4.25
N GLN A 207 -8.60 9.17 3.49
CA GLN A 207 -8.47 7.75 3.78
C GLN A 207 -8.02 6.96 2.56
N SER A 208 -7.01 6.10 2.74
CA SER A 208 -6.66 5.04 1.79
C SER A 208 -6.99 3.69 2.39
N TYR A 209 -7.58 2.82 1.56
CA TYR A 209 -7.91 1.46 1.95
C TYR A 209 -7.29 0.45 0.99
N PHE A 210 -6.56 -0.50 1.53
CA PHE A 210 -5.87 -1.56 0.81
C PHE A 210 -6.52 -2.91 1.13
N ARG A 211 -6.86 -3.68 0.10
CA ARG A 211 -7.34 -5.05 0.27
C ARG A 211 -6.57 -6.02 -0.61
N LEU A 212 -5.97 -7.03 0.02
CA LEU A 212 -5.34 -8.15 -0.66
C LEU A 212 -6.33 -9.31 -0.76
N ASN A 213 -6.72 -9.72 -1.97
CA ASN A 213 -7.60 -10.88 -2.19
C ASN A 213 -6.83 -12.06 -2.79
N ALA A 214 -5.80 -11.84 -3.60
CA ALA A 214 -5.10 -12.93 -4.28
C ALA A 214 -4.28 -13.83 -3.32
N LYS A 215 -4.49 -15.15 -3.42
CA LYS A 215 -3.70 -16.16 -2.70
C LYS A 215 -2.25 -16.23 -3.19
N GLY A 216 -1.29 -16.28 -2.26
CA GLY A 216 0.14 -16.46 -2.57
C GLY A 216 0.79 -15.23 -3.20
N ALA A 217 0.13 -14.08 -3.08
CA ALA A 217 0.62 -12.80 -3.58
C ALA A 217 1.34 -12.05 -2.46
N GLY A 218 2.37 -11.29 -2.83
CA GLY A 218 2.94 -10.26 -1.99
C GLY A 218 2.21 -8.93 -2.18
N GLN A 219 2.15 -8.13 -1.13
CA GLN A 219 1.64 -6.76 -1.17
C GLN A 219 2.79 -5.79 -0.86
N PHE A 220 3.01 -4.85 -1.78
CA PHE A 220 4.13 -3.92 -1.77
C PHE A 220 3.64 -2.52 -2.09
N GLU A 221 2.76 -1.98 -1.25
CA GLU A 221 2.25 -0.62 -1.40
C GLU A 221 3.21 0.43 -0.83
N HIS A 222 3.38 1.51 -1.58
CA HIS A 222 4.23 2.64 -1.21
C HIS A 222 3.37 3.89 -0.96
N THR A 223 3.28 4.32 0.30
CA THR A 223 2.58 5.54 0.69
C THR A 223 3.60 6.68 0.83
N LEU A 224 3.54 7.67 -0.06
CA LEU A 224 4.37 8.87 -0.05
C LEU A 224 3.51 10.09 0.26
N ILE A 225 3.72 10.70 1.44
CA ILE A 225 2.98 11.86 1.90
C ILE A 225 3.92 13.04 2.10
N ILE A 226 3.61 14.16 1.46
CA ILE A 226 4.36 15.41 1.55
C ILE A 226 3.43 16.51 2.05
N VAL A 227 3.71 17.00 3.25
CA VAL A 227 2.96 18.10 3.90
C VAL A 227 3.87 19.32 3.97
N GLU A 228 3.57 20.35 3.20
CA GLU A 228 4.38 21.58 3.15
C GLU A 228 4.29 22.39 4.45
N ASP A 229 5.15 23.41 4.57
CA ASP A 229 5.18 24.34 5.71
C ASP A 229 3.77 24.82 6.10
N ASP A 230 3.51 24.99 7.40
CA ASP A 230 2.26 25.54 7.95
C ASP A 230 0.96 24.78 7.58
N ALA A 231 1.06 23.60 6.95
CA ALA A 231 -0.09 22.80 6.54
C ALA A 231 -0.54 21.77 7.59
N ASP A 232 -1.76 21.27 7.47
CA ASP A 232 -2.33 20.25 8.36
C ASP A 232 -3.03 19.14 7.57
N LEU A 233 -2.68 17.89 7.89
CA LEU A 233 -3.27 16.69 7.31
C LEU A 233 -3.57 15.64 8.38
N HIS A 234 -4.76 15.06 8.32
CA HIS A 234 -5.05 13.76 8.92
C HIS A 234 -5.22 12.73 7.80
N PHE A 235 -4.34 11.72 7.78
CA PHE A 235 -4.41 10.59 6.86
C PHE A 235 -4.71 9.29 7.63
N ILE A 236 -5.63 8.50 7.10
CA ILE A 236 -6.03 7.20 7.63
C ILE A 236 -5.69 6.14 6.58
N GLU A 237 -4.92 5.14 6.98
CA GLU A 237 -4.61 3.98 6.16
C GLU A 237 -5.28 2.75 6.77
N GLY A 238 -6.06 2.03 5.97
CA GLY A 238 -6.65 0.76 6.37
C GLY A 238 -6.17 -0.37 5.49
N CYS A 239 -5.81 -1.50 6.08
CA CYS A 239 -5.51 -2.73 5.35
C CYS A 239 -6.41 -3.86 5.87
N SER A 240 -6.99 -4.65 4.96
CA SER A 240 -7.60 -5.93 5.32
C SER A 240 -7.17 -7.05 4.38
N ALA A 241 -6.96 -8.23 4.97
CA ALA A 241 -6.67 -9.45 4.22
C ALA A 241 -7.48 -10.63 4.77
N PRO A 242 -8.13 -11.43 3.90
CA PRO A 242 -8.77 -12.67 4.32
C PRO A 242 -7.70 -13.71 4.71
N LYS A 243 -7.98 -14.51 5.74
CA LYS A 243 -6.99 -15.42 6.33
C LYS A 243 -6.64 -16.62 5.45
N TYR A 244 -5.52 -16.57 4.74
CA TYR A 244 -5.04 -17.72 3.96
C TYR A 244 -4.28 -18.74 4.80
N ASN A 245 -4.38 -20.03 4.42
CA ASN A 245 -3.57 -21.12 4.99
C ASN A 245 -2.20 -21.24 4.28
N VAL A 246 -1.81 -20.22 3.52
CA VAL A 246 -0.51 -20.10 2.83
C VAL A 246 0.17 -18.82 3.30
N ALA A 247 1.50 -18.80 3.31
CA ALA A 247 2.25 -17.59 3.64
C ALA A 247 2.00 -16.52 2.56
N ASN A 248 1.59 -15.33 2.99
CA ASN A 248 1.60 -14.12 2.16
C ASN A 248 2.58 -13.14 2.80
N LEU A 249 3.18 -12.29 1.97
CA LEU A 249 4.12 -11.26 2.42
C LEU A 249 3.47 -9.89 2.23
N HIS A 250 3.37 -9.12 3.29
CA HIS A 250 3.07 -7.69 3.21
C HIS A 250 4.34 -6.95 3.61
N ALA A 251 4.88 -6.16 2.68
CA ALA A 251 6.07 -5.36 2.87
C ALA A 251 5.81 -3.95 2.33
N GLY A 252 4.91 -3.23 3.00
CA GLY A 252 4.60 -1.83 2.73
C GLY A 252 5.72 -0.87 3.12
N ALA A 253 5.76 0.28 2.45
CA ALA A 253 6.65 1.38 2.78
C ALA A 253 5.86 2.68 2.92
N VAL A 254 6.17 3.44 3.97
CA VAL A 254 5.50 4.72 4.26
C VAL A 254 6.54 5.80 4.48
N GLU A 255 6.60 6.77 3.58
CA GLU A 255 7.49 7.92 3.64
C GLU A 255 6.71 9.21 3.89
N LEU A 256 6.97 9.83 5.04
CA LEU A 256 6.24 11.01 5.52
C LEU A 256 7.17 12.22 5.62
N PHE A 257 6.99 13.18 4.72
CA PHE A 257 7.73 14.45 4.73
C PHE A 257 6.85 15.55 5.34
N VAL A 258 7.26 16.07 6.50
CA VAL A 258 6.50 17.08 7.25
C VAL A 258 7.30 18.38 7.34
N GLY A 259 6.75 19.44 6.72
CA GLY A 259 7.33 20.77 6.66
C GLY A 259 7.35 21.51 7.99
N LYS A 260 7.89 22.74 7.98
CA LYS A 260 8.03 23.55 9.19
C LYS A 260 6.66 24.00 9.70
N ARG A 261 6.40 23.78 10.99
CA ARG A 261 5.11 24.09 11.64
C ARG A 261 3.91 23.39 10.99
N ALA A 262 4.18 22.41 10.14
CA ALA A 262 3.17 21.53 9.61
C ALA A 262 2.78 20.48 10.65
N HIS A 263 1.61 19.89 10.50
CA HIS A 263 1.11 18.83 11.34
C HIS A 263 0.56 17.70 10.48
N LEU A 264 0.99 16.48 10.78
CA LEU A 264 0.50 15.26 10.14
C LEU A 264 0.05 14.29 11.23
N ARG A 265 -1.22 13.90 11.19
CA ARG A 265 -1.73 12.74 11.91
C ARG A 265 -1.87 11.58 10.95
N TYR A 266 -1.08 10.53 11.14
CA TYR A 266 -1.15 9.30 10.38
C TYR A 266 -1.73 8.18 11.26
N SER A 267 -2.79 7.51 10.80
CA SER A 267 -3.47 6.46 11.56
C SER A 267 -3.58 5.19 10.72
N THR A 268 -3.00 4.08 11.18
CA THR A 268 -3.08 2.78 10.48
C THR A 268 -4.01 1.83 11.20
N ILE A 269 -4.83 1.10 10.44
CA ILE A 269 -5.76 0.08 10.93
C ILE A 269 -5.54 -1.22 10.14
N GLU A 270 -4.95 -2.23 10.79
CA GLU A 270 -4.65 -3.55 10.22
C GLU A 270 -5.59 -4.61 10.78
N ASN A 271 -6.35 -5.33 9.93
CA ASN A 271 -7.34 -6.34 10.35
C ASN A 271 -7.25 -7.69 9.61
#